data_AF-A0A7J0D1D9-F1
#
_entry.id   AF-A0A7J0D1D9-F1
#
_cell.length_a   1.000
_cell.length_b   1.000
_cell.length_c   1.000
_cell.angle_alpha   90.00
_cell.angle_beta   90.00
_cell.angle_gamma   90.00
#
_symmetry.space_group_name_H-M   'P 1'
#
loop_
_entity.id
_entity.type
_entity.pdbx_description
1 polymer ?
#
loop_
_entity_poly.entity_id
_entity_poly.type
_entity_poly.pdbx_seq_one_letter_code
_entity_poly.pdbx_strand_id
1 'polypeptide(L)' 'MDRRGDERDRRVAHVRLTDEGRALVDRLLPEQLAYERAVLSGLDDERRGELSSRLSELLVQLEGRLGGARR' A
#
# COMPACT_ATOMS: atom_id res chain seq x y z
N MET A 1 0.67 -15.34 -6.77
CA MET A 1 -0.13 -15.19 -5.54
C MET A 1 -0.80 -16.52 -5.26
N ASP A 2 -0.79 -16.99 -4.02
CA ASP A 2 -1.48 -18.22 -3.61
C ASP A 2 -2.42 -17.90 -2.44
N ARG A 3 -3.56 -18.59 -2.37
CA ARG A 3 -4.60 -18.39 -1.35
C ARG A 3 -4.88 -19.71 -0.64
N ARG A 4 -4.76 -19.73 0.69
CA ARG A 4 -5.19 -20.87 1.51
C ARG A 4 -6.36 -20.47 2.40
N GLY A 5 -7.43 -21.28 2.38
CA GLY A 5 -8.55 -21.11 3.32
C GLY A 5 -8.11 -21.47 4.73
N ASP A 6 -8.69 -20.79 5.72
CA ASP A 6 -8.46 -21.10 7.13
C ASP A 6 -9.29 -22.32 7.57
N GLU A 7 -8.68 -23.23 8.32
CA GLU A 7 -9.35 -24.47 8.78
C GLU A 7 -10.42 -24.19 9.85
N ARG A 8 -10.36 -23.05 10.55
CA ARG A 8 -11.29 -22.65 11.62
C ARG A 8 -12.41 -21.72 11.12
N ASP A 9 -12.16 -20.89 10.12
CA ASP A 9 -13.18 -20.03 9.48
C ASP A 9 -13.01 -20.00 7.96
N ARG A 10 -13.93 -20.66 7.23
CA ARG A 10 -13.92 -20.73 5.77
C ARG A 10 -14.09 -19.38 5.05
N ARG A 11 -14.40 -18.31 5.79
CA ARG A 11 -14.48 -16.94 5.25
C ARG A 11 -13.12 -16.24 5.23
N VAL A 12 -12.11 -16.79 5.90
CA VAL A 12 -10.77 -16.22 5.95
C VAL A 12 -9.90 -16.91 4.90
N ALA A 13 -9.25 -16.08 4.06
CA ALA A 13 -8.27 -16.54 3.08
C ALA A 13 -6.92 -15.88 3.35
N HIS A 14 -5.91 -16.69 3.64
CA HIS A 14 -4.53 -16.25 3.78
C HIS A 14 -3.93 -16.10 2.38
N VAL A 15 -3.54 -14.87 2.01
CA VAL A 15 -2.89 -14.57 0.73
C VAL A 15 -1.39 -14.47 0.94
N ARG A 16 -0.62 -15.21 0.14
CA ARG A 16 0.84 -15.10 0.10
C ARG A 16 1.34 -14.87 -1.32
N LEU A 17 2.49 -14.22 -1.42
CA LEU A 17 3.25 -14.25 -2.66
C LEU A 17 3.72 -15.68 -2.95
N THR A 18 3.71 -16.03 -4.23
CA THR A 18 4.43 -17.20 -4.73
C THR A 18 5.90 -16.82 -4.88
N ASP A 19 6.80 -17.80 -5.03
CA ASP A 19 8.22 -17.52 -5.25
C ASP A 19 8.44 -16.67 -6.51
N GLU A 20 7.70 -16.96 -7.59
CA GLU A 20 7.67 -16.14 -8.81
C GLU A 20 7.16 -14.72 -8.53
N GLY A 21 6.09 -14.58 -7.72
CA GLY A 21 5.56 -13.28 -7.34
C GLY A 21 6.56 -12.47 -6.50
N ARG A 22 7.34 -13.14 -5.66
CA ARG A 22 8.41 -12.52 -4.87
C ARG A 22 9.56 -12.08 -5.79
N ALA A 23 10.00 -12.93 -6.70
CA ALA A 23 11.03 -12.60 -7.68
C ALA A 23 10.61 -11.44 -8.61
N LEU A 24 9.31 -11.31 -8.91
CA LEU A 24 8.79 -10.15 -9.64
C LEU A 24 8.88 -8.87 -8.81
N VAL A 25 8.45 -8.90 -7.55
CA VAL A 25 8.53 -7.75 -6.63
C VAL A 25 9.98 -7.32 -6.43
N ASP A 26 10.89 -8.28 -6.19
CA ASP A 26 12.31 -8.02 -5.97
C ASP A 26 12.96 -7.31 -7.17
N ARG A 27 12.48 -7.56 -8.39
CA ARG A 27 12.93 -6.88 -9.61
C ARG A 27 12.30 -5.50 -9.81
N LEU A 28 10.97 -5.39 -9.67
CA LEU A 28 10.23 -4.19 -10.07
C LEU A 28 10.19 -3.11 -8.99
N LEU A 29 10.13 -3.50 -7.71
CA LEU A 29 9.97 -2.56 -6.61
C LEU A 29 11.12 -1.53 -6.51
N PRO A 30 12.41 -1.88 -6.71
CA PRO A 30 13.48 -0.89 -6.70
C PRO A 30 13.32 0.19 -7.77
N GLU A 31 12.89 -0.18 -8.98
CA GLU A 31 12.64 0.75 -10.09
C GLU A 31 11.47 1.69 -9.78
N GLN A 32 10.38 1.13 -9.27
CA GLN A 32 9.21 1.91 -8.83
C GLN A 32 9.57 2.92 -7.73
N LEU A 33 10.33 2.49 -6.72
CA LEU A 33 10.80 3.37 -5.65
C LEU A 33 11.77 4.45 -6.17
N ALA A 34 12.58 4.14 -7.18
CA ALA A 34 13.46 5.12 -7.79
C ALA A 34 12.66 6.22 -8.51
N TYR A 35 11.61 5.83 -9.24
CA TYR A 35 10.69 6.77 -9.87
C TYR A 35 9.98 7.65 -8.84
N GLU A 36 9.43 7.07 -7.77
CA GLU A 36 8.77 7.83 -6.70
C GLU A 36 9.72 8.83 -6.02
N ARG A 37 10.96 8.39 -5.73
CA ARG A 37 12.00 9.29 -5.20
C ARG A 37 12.32 10.42 -6.17
N ALA A 38 12.38 10.15 -7.48
CA ALA A 38 12.64 11.18 -8.49
C ALA A 38 11.50 12.20 -8.54
N VAL A 39 10.24 11.76 -8.49
CA VAL A 39 9.06 12.64 -8.44
C VAL A 39 9.08 13.56 -7.22
N LEU A 40 9.51 13.05 -6.06
CA LEU A 40 9.55 13.81 -4.81
C LEU A 40 10.86 14.57 -4.58
N SER A 41 11.85 14.43 -5.47
CA SER A 41 13.21 14.98 -5.29
C SER A 41 13.25 16.51 -5.21
N GLY A 42 12.24 17.20 -5.76
CA GLY A 42 12.10 18.66 -5.67
C GLY A 42 11.61 19.19 -4.32
N LEU A 43 11.24 18.31 -3.38
CA LEU A 43 10.82 18.68 -2.03
C LEU A 43 11.93 18.36 -1.04
N ASP A 44 12.25 19.28 -0.14
CA ASP A 44 13.06 18.97 1.04
C ASP A 44 12.29 18.07 2.02
N ASP A 45 12.98 17.55 3.04
CA ASP A 45 12.40 16.58 3.97
C ASP A 45 11.27 17.18 4.81
N GLU A 46 11.34 18.49 5.13
CA GLU A 46 10.28 19.20 5.85
C GLU A 46 8.99 19.26 5.02
N ARG A 47 9.07 19.71 3.77
CA ARG A 47 7.94 19.77 2.85
C ARG A 47 7.36 18.40 2.53
N ARG A 48 8.21 17.36 2.43
CA ARG A 48 7.73 15.98 2.28
C ARG A 48 6.96 15.53 3.52
N GLY A 49 7.42 15.88 4.72
CA GLY A 49 6.72 15.62 5.97
C GLY A 49 5.34 16.30 6.02
N GLU A 50 5.26 17.59 5.68
CA GLU A 50 4.00 18.32 5.61
C GLU A 50 3.02 17.69 4.62
N LEU A 51 3.49 17.35 3.42
CA LEU A 51 2.67 16.70 2.39
C LEU A 51 2.12 15.37 2.90
N SER A 52 2.98 14.54 3.51
CA SER A 52 2.58 13.25 4.10
C SER A 52 1.50 13.42 5.17
N SER A 53 1.63 14.40 6.06
CA SER A 53 0.63 14.70 7.09
C SER A 53 -0.72 15.05 6.47
N ARG A 54 -0.75 16.00 5.52
CA ARG A 54 -1.97 16.46 4.85
C ARG A 54 -2.66 15.34 4.08
N LEU A 55 -1.90 14.49 3.38
CA LEU A 55 -2.44 13.33 2.67
C LEU A 55 -3.00 12.28 3.63
N SER A 56 -2.38 12.09 4.80
CA SER A 56 -2.86 11.15 5.83
C SER A 56 -4.18 11.62 6.43
N GLU A 57 -4.31 12.91 6.73
CA GLU A 57 -5.56 13.51 7.20
C GLU A 57 -6.69 13.35 6.17
N LEU A 58 -6.39 13.60 4.88
CA LEU A 58 -7.34 13.41 3.81
C LEU A 58 -7.78 11.95 3.71
N LEU A 59 -6.85 10.99 3.78
CA LEU A 59 -7.15 9.56 3.73
C LEU A 59 -8.11 9.15 4.85
N VAL A 60 -7.86 9.57 6.10
CA VAL A 60 -8.74 9.28 7.24
C VAL A 60 -10.17 9.81 6.99
N GLN A 61 -10.30 11.01 6.45
CA GLN A 61 -11.61 11.58 6.13
C GLN A 61 -12.34 10.81 5.02
N LEU A 62 -11.60 10.36 3.99
CA LEU A 62 -12.16 9.57 2.91
C LEU A 62 -12.59 8.18 3.39
N GLU A 63 -11.78 7.52 4.22
CA GLU A 63 -12.10 6.23 4.82
C GLU A 63 -13.29 6.35 5.79
N GLY A 64 -13.41 7.43 6.56
CA GLY A 64 -14.58 7.69 7.39
C GLY A 64 -15.87 7.84 6.58
N ARG A 65 -15.81 8.52 5.43
CA ARG A 65 -16.95 8.69 4.51
C ARG A 65 -17.30 7.40 3.76
N LEU A 66 -16.30 6.70 3.23
CA LEU A 66 -16.47 5.48 2.43
C LEU A 66 -16.79 4.25 3.30
N GLY A 67 -16.21 4.19 4.50
CA GLY A 67 -16.50 3.17 5.50
C GLY A 67 -17.89 3.34 6.12
N GLY A 68 -18.42 4.57 6.18
CA GLY A 68 -19.81 4.84 6.56
C GLY A 68 -20.83 4.49 5.47
N ALA A 69 -20.45 4.57 4.19
CA ALA A 69 -21.29 4.22 3.05
C ALA A 69 -21.40 2.70 2.81
N ARG A 70 -20.59 1.89 3.50
CA ARG A 70 -20.66 0.42 3.49
C ARG A 70 -21.21 -0.07 4.84
N ARG A 71 -22.45 0.30 5.15
CA ARG A 71 -23.30 -0.34 6.17
C ARG A 71 -24.67 -0.61 5.60
#